data_AF-A0A314YJ98-F1
#
_entry.id   AF-A0A314YJ98-F1
#
_cell.length_a   1.000
_cell.length_b   1.000
_cell.length_c   1.000
_cell.angle_alpha   90.00
_cell.angle_beta   90.00
_cell.angle_gamma   90.00
#
_symmetry.space_group_name_H-M   'P 1'
#
loop_
_entity.id
_entity.type
_entity.pdbx_description
1 polymer ?
#
loop_
_entity_poly.entity_id
_entity_poly.type
_entity_poly.pdbx_seq_one_letter_code
_entity_poly.pdbx_strand_id
1 'polypeptide(L)' 'MAFNTKLLLAICCVSLVFTLVSTNISKEEIDGFIEEHNKARKEVGNKPLKWNTTLAQYAQEYANKRVDDCAMEHSRGH' A
#
# COMPACT_ATOMS: atom_id res chain seq x y z
N MET A 1 13.01 -32.26 -27.10
CA MET A 1 12.86 -30.79 -27.11
C MET A 1 13.79 -30.23 -26.06
N ALA A 2 14.84 -29.53 -26.44
CA ALA A 2 15.80 -28.98 -25.48
C ALA A 2 15.23 -27.69 -24.90
N PHE A 3 14.89 -27.69 -23.60
CA PHE A 3 14.53 -26.46 -22.91
C PHE A 3 15.75 -25.55 -22.83
N ASN A 4 15.61 -24.31 -23.30
CA ASN A 4 16.69 -23.34 -23.28
C ASN A 4 16.87 -22.84 -21.85
N THR A 5 17.81 -23.45 -21.12
CA THR A 5 18.09 -23.16 -19.70
C THR A 5 18.44 -21.70 -19.46
N LYS A 6 19.01 -20.99 -20.45
CA LYS A 6 19.24 -19.54 -20.37
C LYS A 6 17.93 -18.75 -20.39
N LEU A 7 16.97 -19.17 -21.21
CA LEU A 7 15.64 -18.56 -21.28
C LEU A 7 14.84 -18.82 -19.99
N LEU A 8 14.94 -20.04 -19.43
CA LEU A 8 14.31 -20.36 -18.13
C LEU A 8 14.91 -19.55 -16.98
N LEU A 9 16.24 -19.39 -16.94
CA LEU A 9 16.89 -18.53 -15.94
C LEU A 9 16.45 -17.07 -16.07
N ALA A 10 16.40 -16.54 -17.29
CA ALA A 10 15.95 -15.17 -17.53
C ALA A 10 14.50 -14.93 -17.08
N ILE A 11 13.59 -15.89 -17.36
CA ILE A 11 12.19 -15.81 -16.90
C ILE A 11 12.10 -15.86 -15.37
N CYS A 12 12.87 -16.74 -14.71
CA CYS A 12 12.93 -16.79 -13.24
C CYS A 12 13.52 -15.52 -12.61
N CYS A 13 14.53 -14.90 -13.23
CA CYS A 13 15.10 -13.65 -12.74
C CYS A 13 14.11 -12.49 -12.87
N VAL A 14 13.37 -12.41 -13.99
CA VAL A 14 12.35 -11.36 -14.18
C VAL A 14 11.17 -11.56 -13.23
N SER A 15 10.71 -12.80 -13.01
CA SER A 15 9.61 -13.06 -12.08
C SER A 15 9.98 -12.80 -10.61
N LEU A 16 11.21 -13.08 -10.18
CA LEU A 16 11.70 -12.73 -8.84
C LEU A 16 11.71 -11.22 -8.56
N VAL A 17 11.92 -10.40 -9.60
CA VAL A 17 11.94 -8.94 -9.48
C VAL A 17 10.51 -8.38 -9.40
N PHE A 18 9.54 -9.00 -10.08
CA PHE A 18 8.14 -8.59 -10.05
C PHE A 18 7.39 -9.01 -8.77
N THR A 19 7.80 -10.06 -8.07
CA THR A 19 7.10 -10.55 -6.86
C THR A 19 7.40 -9.75 -5.58
N LEU A 20 8.31 -8.77 -5.63
CA LEU A 20 8.74 -7.99 -4.45
C LEU A 20 7.83 -6.77 -4.14
N VAL A 21 6.78 -6.51 -4.93
CA VAL A 21 5.89 -5.34 -4.75
C VAL A 21 4.64 -5.69 -3.94
N SER A 22 4.76 -6.57 -2.95
CA SER A 22 3.71 -6.82 -1.96
C SER A 22 4.28 -6.52 -0.57
N THR A 23 4.73 -5.29 -0.36
CA THR A 23 5.17 -4.83 0.96
C THR A 23 3.93 -4.56 1.79
N ASN A 24 3.68 -5.41 2.81
CA ASN A 24 2.80 -5.01 3.90
C ASN A 24 3.34 -3.72 4.51
N ILE A 25 2.46 -2.78 4.84
CA ILE A 25 2.86 -1.56 5.55
C ILE A 25 3.51 -1.95 6.89
N SER A 26 4.71 -1.41 7.15
CA SER A 26 5.41 -1.64 8.41
C SER A 26 4.76 -0.88 9.56
N LYS A 27 5.10 -1.27 10.79
CA LYS A 27 4.63 -0.56 11.98
C LYS A 27 5.16 0.87 11.99
N GLU A 28 6.41 1.05 11.58
CA GLU A 28 7.09 2.34 11.52
C GLU A 28 6.40 3.29 10.53
N GLU A 29 5.95 2.78 9.37
CA GLU A 29 5.18 3.56 8.39
C GLU A 29 3.79 3.95 8.93
N ILE A 30 3.08 3.04 9.60
CA ILE A 30 1.80 3.35 10.25
C ILE A 30 1.98 4.42 11.32
N ASP A 31 2.98 4.26 12.18
CA ASP A 31 3.26 5.18 13.28
C ASP A 31 3.60 6.57 12.73
N GLY A 32 4.46 6.66 11.71
CA GLY A 32 4.80 7.91 11.04
C GLY A 32 3.59 8.59 10.38
N PHE A 33 2.72 7.81 9.72
CA PHE A 33 1.48 8.32 9.13
C PHE A 33 0.57 8.95 10.19
N ILE A 34 0.35 8.27 11.32
CA ILE A 34 -0.52 8.78 12.40
C ILE A 34 0.12 9.95 13.14
N GLU A 35 1.44 9.94 13.35
CA GLU A 35 2.17 11.01 14.04
C GLU A 35 2.02 12.36 13.32
N GLU A 36 2.30 12.41 12.02
CA GLU A 36 2.23 13.66 11.25
C GLU A 36 0.79 14.21 11.17
N HIS A 37 -0.22 13.34 11.02
CA HIS A 37 -1.62 13.77 11.09
C HIS A 37 -1.97 14.32 12.46
N ASN A 38 -1.50 13.68 13.53
CA ASN A 38 -1.77 14.13 14.90
C ASN A 38 -1.05 15.43 15.25
N LYS A 39 0.13 15.67 14.68
CA LYS A 39 0.84 16.95 14.78
C LYS A 39 0.01 18.09 14.19
N ALA A 40 -0.46 17.95 12.94
CA ALA A 40 -1.32 18.95 12.30
C ALA A 40 -2.65 19.16 13.07
N ARG A 41 -3.26 18.08 13.58
CA ARG A 41 -4.48 18.17 14.41
C ARG A 41 -4.24 18.92 15.71
N LYS A 42 -3.09 18.70 16.36
CA LYS A 42 -2.71 19.38 17.60
C LYS A 42 -2.53 20.87 17.38
N GLU A 43 -1.97 21.29 16.25
CA GLU A 43 -1.78 22.71 15.90
C GLU A 43 -3.10 23.50 15.88
N VAL A 44 -4.22 22.82 15.58
CA VAL A 44 -5.57 23.41 15.57
C VAL A 44 -6.45 22.97 16.75
N GLY A 45 -5.87 22.36 17.79
CA GLY A 45 -6.59 21.98 19.02
C GLY A 45 -7.47 20.74 18.93
N ASN A 46 -7.34 19.92 17.88
CA ASN A 46 -8.10 18.69 17.70
C ASN A 46 -7.50 17.51 18.47
N LYS A 47 -8.36 16.58 18.92
CA LYS A 47 -7.93 15.32 19.58
C LYS A 47 -7.14 14.42 18.62
N PRO A 48 -6.16 13.63 19.09
CA PRO A 48 -5.41 12.72 18.23
C PRO A 48 -6.26 11.56 17.71
N LEU A 49 -5.90 11.07 16.53
CA LEU A 49 -6.38 9.85 15.89
C LEU A 49 -5.57 8.64 16.36
N LYS A 50 -6.17 7.46 16.21
CA LYS A 50 -5.52 6.16 16.37
C LYS A 50 -5.73 5.35 15.10
N TRP A 51 -4.77 4.49 14.79
CA TRP A 51 -4.91 3.55 13.69
C TRP A 51 -6.09 2.59 13.93
N ASN A 52 -6.89 2.36 12.90
CA ASN A 52 -7.98 1.38 12.91
C ASN A 52 -7.77 0.40 11.77
N THR A 53 -7.59 -0.88 12.10
CA THR A 53 -7.24 -1.91 11.13
C THR A 53 -8.36 -2.19 10.13
N THR A 54 -9.63 -2.12 10.55
CA THR A 54 -10.79 -2.29 9.66
C THR A 54 -10.86 -1.15 8.65
N LEU A 55 -10.64 0.09 9.08
CA LEU A 55 -10.61 1.24 8.18
C LEU A 55 -9.42 1.18 7.21
N ALA A 56 -8.27 0.73 7.67
CA ALA A 56 -7.10 0.53 6.83
C ALA A 56 -7.33 -0.53 5.75
N GLN A 57 -7.99 -1.65 6.09
CA GLN A 57 -8.38 -2.67 5.12
C GLN A 57 -9.32 -2.12 4.06
N TYR A 58 -10.36 -1.38 4.47
CA TYR A 58 -11.26 -0.70 3.53
C TYR A 58 -10.53 0.26 2.59
N ALA A 59 -9.59 1.07 3.12
CA ALA A 59 -8.79 2.00 2.32
C ALA A 59 -7.91 1.26 1.31
N GLN A 60 -7.29 0.13 1.70
CA GLN A 60 -6.48 -0.69 0.82
C GLN A 60 -7.32 -1.33 -0.30
N GLU A 61 -8.51 -1.86 0.02
CA GLU A 61 -9.44 -2.40 -0.97
C GLU A 61 -9.85 -1.34 -2.01
N TYR A 62 -10.10 -0.11 -1.55
CA TYR A 62 -10.42 0.99 -2.46
C TYR A 62 -9.22 1.41 -3.31
N ALA A 63 -8.03 1.49 -2.73
CA ALA A 63 -6.80 1.76 -3.48
C ALA A 63 -6.56 0.69 -4.56
N ASN A 64 -6.76 -0.59 -4.24
CA ASN A 64 -6.67 -1.70 -5.19
C ASN A 64 -7.70 -1.58 -6.33
N LYS A 65 -8.86 -0.95 -6.10
CA LYS A 65 -9.85 -0.65 -7.16
C LYS A 65 -9.43 0.52 -8.07
N ARG A 66 -8.62 1.45 -7.56
CA ARG A 66 -8.17 2.65 -8.30
C ARG A 66 -6.78 2.49 -8.91
N VAL A 67 -6.00 1.48 -8.53
CA VAL A 67 -4.65 1.29 -9.09
C VAL A 67 -4.68 1.03 -10.61
N ASP A 68 -5.75 0.40 -11.11
CA ASP A 68 -5.90 0.08 -12.52
C ASP A 68 -6.17 1.31 -13.40
N ASP A 69 -6.94 2.28 -12.91
CA ASP A 69 -7.32 3.50 -13.66
C ASP A 69 -6.59 4.76 -13.20
N CYS A 70 -5.93 4.71 -12.04
CA CYS A 70 -5.30 5.82 -11.34
C CYS A 70 -6.22 7.05 -11.19
N ALA A 71 -7.54 6.83 -11.19
CA ALA A 71 -8.50 7.91 -11.13
C ALA A 71 -8.57 8.46 -9.70
N MET A 72 -8.43 9.79 -9.57
CA MET A 72 -8.56 10.52 -8.30
C MET A 72 -10.03 10.70 -7.91
N GLU A 73 -10.75 9.59 -7.79
CA GLU A 73 -12.16 9.56 -7.42
C GLU A 73 -12.32 9.19 -5.94
N HIS A 74 -13.33 9.77 -5.29
CA HIS A 74 -13.67 9.40 -3.92
C HIS A 74 -14.54 8.14 -3.91
N SER A 75 -14.31 7.26 -2.93
CA SER A 75 -15.12 6.05 -2.73
C SER A 75 -16.58 6.37 -2.40
N ARG A 76 -16.85 7.61 -1.96
CA ARG A 76 -18.12 8.06 -1.36
C ARG A 76 -18.56 7.18 -0.19
N GLY A 77 -17.61 6.45 0.41
CA GLY A 77 -17.84 5.49 1.46
C GLY A 77 -17.03 5.77 2.73
N HIS A 78 -17.41 4.96 3.71
CA HIS A 78 -17.40 5.08 5.16
C HIS A 78 -18.03 6.32 5.82
#